data_AF-A0A7C7QBE1-F1
#
_entry.id   AF-A0A7C7QBE1-F1
#
_cell.length_a   1.000
_cell.length_b   1.000
_cell.length_c   1.000
_cell.angle_alpha   90.00
_cell.angle_beta   90.00
_cell.angle_gamma   90.00
#
_symmetry.space_group_name_H-M   'P 1'
#
loop_
_entity.id
_entity.type
_entity.pdbx_description
1 polymer ?
#
loop_
_entity_poly.entity_id
_entity_poly.type
_entity_poly.pdbx_seq_one_letter_code
_entity_poly.pdbx_strand_id
1 'polypeptide(L)'
;PFGGTSRVAVEVEPAAEPGDLRVGFFEEEVMGTGDMWHAAGWTAVTLASMLLGIDPAQYEFSFSVGGRIDGPSAGGLMTVGVLAALLGDTVDEDAAMTGTINPDGTIGPVGGIPHKIAGAAEAGKTLVLVPAGQRHSMDYGSGEYVDVVEVGERLGVEVREVSTIYEAYRTLTGSELPRPEAGRATPQLPSRAFDRVQAKAREWYSRYLDERNQFSARLPEIQQALAEEVAEVDDLAARADSALQQGMPAVAYGRAWQAAAMMGIYNLAADIITQYLTVGLDSTISYLNSTAVAQGEVDAMLDMLETIEPKTVGDYMAIFEAYGDVDMAQGLIVIGNDTINSLLADIGSYTEEEILVELTKAALYFSLARTAVELARDAIDIGMGFGSTPPPDPEIVAALSNTLRRASDANIAYFESVIVDQYAQAWGIHPDRAKAAFMYFETAYQWVKAVEYGIQMMADTQPAEIVAGPLTMGGAFNTYRMSAGLVAKYYSLDTQLDEDGNVIAIGKERALADMLQFADERAVELINLNGDEVPVMAVIYYEDARILRQGGPEDQMDALEEYWTAATMALVQAYLAGRLGQ
;
A
#
# COMPACT_ATOMS: atom_id res chain seq x y z
N PRO A 1 7.82 7.74 30.19
CA PRO A 1 8.62 8.04 28.99
C PRO A 1 9.36 9.38 29.17
N PHE A 2 10.69 9.39 29.15
CA PHE A 2 11.44 10.65 29.11
C PHE A 2 11.50 11.10 27.65
N GLY A 3 11.03 12.32 27.36
CA GLY A 3 11.21 12.91 26.04
C GLY A 3 12.68 13.22 25.79
N GLY A 4 13.15 13.00 24.58
CA GLY A 4 14.54 13.28 24.18
C GLY A 4 14.60 13.90 22.80
N THR A 5 15.70 14.59 22.51
CA THR A 5 16.03 15.09 21.17
C THR A 5 17.34 14.48 20.74
N SER A 6 17.36 13.96 19.52
CA SER A 6 18.53 13.31 18.96
C SER A 6 18.86 13.95 17.62
N ARG A 7 20.16 14.19 17.38
CA ARG A 7 20.64 14.67 16.10
C ARG A 7 20.70 13.50 15.13
N VAL A 8 20.01 13.62 14.00
CA VAL A 8 20.17 12.74 12.86
C VAL A 8 21.08 13.45 11.86
N ALA A 9 22.23 12.86 11.54
CA ALA A 9 23.05 13.30 10.43
C ALA A 9 22.63 12.55 9.17
N VAL A 10 22.34 13.28 8.11
CA VAL A 10 22.03 12.73 6.79
C VAL A 10 23.14 13.14 5.84
N GLU A 11 23.76 12.17 5.19
CA GLU A 11 24.79 12.42 4.17
C GLU A 11 24.35 11.81 2.86
N VAL A 12 24.60 12.52 1.77
CA VAL A 12 24.34 12.07 0.41
C VAL A 12 25.57 12.34 -0.42
N GLU A 13 26.16 11.28 -0.95
CA GLU A 13 27.37 11.35 -1.76
C GLU A 13 27.12 10.72 -3.14
N PRO A 14 27.84 11.15 -4.20
CA PRO A 14 27.79 10.43 -5.47
C PRO A 14 28.18 8.96 -5.28
N ALA A 15 27.44 8.04 -5.89
CA ALA A 15 27.69 6.62 -5.73
C ALA A 15 29.08 6.24 -6.24
N ALA A 16 29.82 5.47 -5.44
CA ALA A 16 31.12 4.92 -5.85
C ALA A 16 30.96 3.91 -7.00
N GLU A 17 29.85 3.16 -6.99
CA GLU A 17 29.44 2.21 -8.01
C GLU A 17 27.97 2.47 -8.38
N PRO A 18 27.71 3.36 -9.36
CA PRO A 18 26.34 3.68 -9.78
C PRO A 18 25.57 2.45 -10.29
N GLY A 19 24.26 2.41 -10.02
CA GLY A 19 23.35 1.36 -10.46
C GLY A 19 22.81 0.47 -9.33
N ASP A 20 23.48 0.43 -8.18
CA ASP A 20 22.99 -0.24 -6.98
C ASP A 20 22.65 0.79 -5.90
N LEU A 21 21.35 0.95 -5.60
CA LEU A 21 20.90 1.80 -4.49
C LEU A 21 21.54 1.33 -3.17
N ARG A 22 22.15 2.25 -2.42
CA ARG A 22 22.76 1.98 -1.12
C ARG A 22 22.28 2.99 -0.09
N VAL A 23 21.73 2.47 1.00
CA VAL A 23 21.31 3.26 2.16
C VAL A 23 21.96 2.64 3.40
N GLY A 24 22.81 3.42 4.07
CA GLY A 24 23.53 3.03 5.28
C GLY A 24 22.87 3.60 6.53
N PHE A 25 22.81 2.77 7.57
CA PHE A 25 22.32 3.17 8.90
C PHE A 25 23.44 2.98 9.92
N PHE A 26 23.79 4.05 10.61
CA PHE A 26 24.91 4.08 11.55
C PHE A 26 24.41 4.45 12.95
N GLU A 27 24.68 3.57 13.92
CA GLU A 27 24.27 3.72 15.32
C GLU A 27 25.49 3.85 16.25
N GLU A 28 25.36 4.68 17.29
CA GLU A 28 26.40 4.83 18.32
C GLU A 28 26.31 3.76 19.43
N GLU A 29 25.11 3.23 19.66
CA GLU A 29 24.82 2.21 20.67
C GLU A 29 24.42 0.90 20.00
N VAL A 30 24.82 -0.24 20.56
CA VAL A 30 24.47 -1.56 20.01
C VAL A 30 22.95 -1.78 20.09
N MET A 31 22.33 -2.03 18.93
CA MET A 31 20.87 -2.05 18.75
C MET A 31 20.27 -0.73 19.25
N GLY A 32 20.92 0.37 18.88
CA GLY A 32 20.50 1.73 19.17
C GLY A 32 19.38 2.17 18.24
N THR A 33 19.30 1.58 17.04
CA THR A 33 18.21 1.79 16.07
C THR A 33 17.50 0.48 15.76
N GLY A 34 16.24 0.57 15.30
CA GLY A 34 15.42 -0.58 14.93
C GLY A 34 14.71 -0.40 13.59
N ASP A 35 13.91 -1.40 13.23
CA ASP A 35 13.31 -1.52 11.89
C ASP A 35 12.37 -0.35 11.56
N MET A 36 11.72 0.26 12.55
CA MET A 36 10.87 1.44 12.31
C MET A 36 11.70 2.62 11.79
N TRP A 37 12.87 2.83 12.37
CA TRP A 37 13.76 3.92 12.01
C TRP A 37 14.43 3.67 10.65
N HIS A 38 14.81 2.41 10.37
CA HIS A 38 15.34 2.01 9.05
C HIS A 38 14.28 2.17 7.95
N ALA A 39 13.04 1.74 8.19
CA ALA A 39 11.92 1.93 7.28
C ALA A 39 11.71 3.40 6.93
N ALA A 40 11.69 4.28 7.94
CA ALA A 40 11.57 5.72 7.73
C ALA A 40 12.68 6.31 6.84
N GLY A 41 13.93 5.83 6.98
CA GLY A 41 15.05 6.24 6.12
C GLY A 41 14.90 5.76 4.67
N TRP A 42 14.47 4.52 4.45
CA TRP A 42 14.19 4.00 3.11
C TRP A 42 13.05 4.75 2.42
N THR A 43 11.95 5.03 3.14
CA THR A 43 10.85 5.85 2.64
C THR A 43 11.32 7.27 2.33
N ALA A 44 12.18 7.85 3.17
CA ALA A 44 12.72 9.20 2.97
C ALA A 44 13.54 9.31 1.69
N VAL A 45 14.44 8.36 1.42
CA VAL A 45 15.21 8.30 0.17
C VAL A 45 14.28 8.15 -1.03
N THR A 46 13.37 7.18 -0.96
CA THR A 46 12.42 6.86 -2.05
C THR A 46 11.58 8.07 -2.44
N LEU A 47 10.95 8.72 -1.46
CA LEU A 47 10.11 9.88 -1.73
C LEU A 47 10.93 11.08 -2.20
N ALA A 48 12.07 11.38 -1.56
CA ALA A 48 12.91 12.50 -1.96
C ALA A 48 13.37 12.37 -3.43
N SER A 49 13.78 11.17 -3.84
CA SER A 49 14.22 10.90 -5.21
C SER A 49 13.10 11.01 -6.22
N MET A 50 11.91 10.47 -5.91
CA MET A 50 10.74 10.64 -6.78
C MET A 50 10.35 12.11 -6.92
N LEU A 51 10.31 12.88 -5.82
CA LEU A 51 9.93 14.30 -5.85
C LEU A 51 10.91 15.15 -6.69
N LEU A 52 12.21 14.82 -6.64
CA LEU A 52 13.24 15.54 -7.39
C LEU A 52 13.42 15.02 -8.83
N GLY A 53 12.79 13.90 -9.21
CA GLY A 53 12.97 13.33 -10.54
C GLY A 53 14.36 12.74 -10.77
N ILE A 54 15.02 12.26 -9.71
CA ILE A 54 16.38 11.70 -9.79
C ILE A 54 16.40 10.19 -9.57
N ASP A 55 17.36 9.52 -10.21
CA ASP A 55 17.68 8.12 -9.91
C ASP A 55 18.49 8.03 -8.60
N PRO A 56 17.96 7.42 -7.53
CA PRO A 56 18.69 7.28 -6.27
C PRO A 56 19.91 6.37 -6.39
N ALA A 57 19.99 5.49 -7.39
CA ALA A 57 21.15 4.63 -7.59
C ALA A 57 22.41 5.37 -8.08
N GLN A 58 22.30 6.68 -8.35
CA GLN A 58 23.44 7.57 -8.61
C GLN A 58 24.08 8.11 -7.32
N TYR A 59 23.52 7.79 -6.15
CA TYR A 59 23.93 8.31 -4.86
C TYR A 59 24.06 7.20 -3.81
N GLU A 60 24.90 7.44 -2.80
CA GLU A 60 24.93 6.70 -1.55
C GLU A 60 24.34 7.59 -0.46
N PHE A 61 23.37 7.05 0.28
CA PHE A 61 22.69 7.76 1.37
C PHE A 61 23.12 7.17 2.71
N SER A 62 23.35 8.00 3.71
CA SER A 62 23.57 7.53 5.07
C SER A 62 22.76 8.31 6.10
N PHE A 63 22.32 7.58 7.12
CA PHE A 63 21.67 8.12 8.30
C PHE A 63 22.48 7.72 9.53
N SER A 64 22.94 8.70 10.30
CA SER A 64 23.65 8.46 11.55
C SER A 64 22.89 9.08 12.72
N VAL A 65 22.74 8.34 13.82
CA VAL A 65 22.04 8.82 15.01
C VAL A 65 22.68 8.30 16.29
N GLY A 66 22.71 9.15 17.32
CA GLY A 66 23.19 8.81 18.65
C GLY A 66 22.09 8.33 19.60
N GLY A 67 22.46 7.44 20.53
CA GLY A 67 21.57 6.92 21.58
C GLY A 67 20.71 5.73 21.14
N ARG A 68 19.63 5.47 21.89
CA ARG A 68 18.66 4.40 21.60
C ARG A 68 17.32 4.99 21.17
N ILE A 69 17.03 4.90 19.87
CA ILE A 69 15.87 5.51 19.23
C ILE A 69 15.28 4.49 18.26
N ASP A 70 13.99 4.24 18.42
CA ASP A 70 13.24 3.49 17.42
C ASP A 70 11.86 4.13 17.27
N GLY A 71 11.42 4.32 16.03
CA GLY A 71 10.14 4.94 15.72
C GLY A 71 10.11 5.64 14.36
N PRO A 72 9.01 5.53 13.60
CA PRO A 72 8.88 6.14 12.27
C PRO A 72 8.71 7.67 12.34
N SER A 73 8.61 8.24 13.55
CA SER A 73 8.30 9.65 13.79
C SER A 73 9.37 10.66 13.38
N ALA A 74 10.51 10.19 12.88
CA ALA A 74 11.56 11.01 12.26
C ALA A 74 11.47 11.03 10.73
N GLY A 75 10.54 10.28 10.10
CA GLY A 75 10.46 10.13 8.66
C GLY A 75 10.39 11.46 7.91
N GLY A 76 9.53 12.39 8.34
CA GLY A 76 9.45 13.71 7.72
C GLY A 76 10.75 14.52 7.83
N LEU A 77 11.42 14.45 8.99
CA LEU A 77 12.71 15.12 9.22
C LEU A 77 13.83 14.51 8.37
N MET A 78 13.87 13.18 8.26
CA MET A 78 14.81 12.46 7.40
C MET A 78 14.62 12.84 5.94
N THR A 79 13.37 12.91 5.46
CA THR A 79 13.07 13.33 4.09
C THR A 79 13.55 14.76 3.83
N VAL A 80 13.32 15.70 4.76
CA VAL A 80 13.88 17.07 4.65
C VAL A 80 15.41 17.02 4.58
N GLY A 81 16.05 16.21 5.42
CA GLY A 81 17.51 16.04 5.41
C GLY A 81 18.06 15.53 4.08
N VAL A 82 17.44 14.50 3.50
CA VAL A 82 17.83 13.97 2.18
C VAL A 82 17.64 15.03 1.09
N LEU A 83 16.50 15.70 1.06
CA LEU A 83 16.21 16.77 0.10
C LEU A 83 17.22 17.92 0.22
N ALA A 84 17.52 18.36 1.44
CA ALA A 84 18.44 19.46 1.69
C ALA A 84 19.87 19.09 1.26
N ALA A 85 20.31 17.85 1.54
CA ALA A 85 21.61 17.36 1.11
C ALA A 85 21.73 17.29 -0.42
N LEU A 86 20.69 16.80 -1.12
CA LEU A 86 20.65 16.74 -2.58
C LEU A 86 20.62 18.13 -3.24
N LEU A 87 19.92 19.10 -2.64
CA LEU A 87 19.77 20.45 -3.16
C LEU A 87 20.87 21.42 -2.69
N GLY A 88 21.70 21.02 -1.74
CA GLY A 88 22.75 21.87 -1.15
C GLY A 88 22.21 22.95 -0.21
N ASP A 89 21.01 22.75 0.36
CA ASP A 89 20.39 23.65 1.32
C ASP A 89 20.81 23.30 2.76
N THR A 90 20.81 24.29 3.65
CA THR A 90 21.11 24.11 5.07
C THR A 90 19.82 23.97 5.87
N VAL A 91 19.79 23.03 6.82
CA VAL A 91 18.68 22.87 7.77
C VAL A 91 18.95 23.70 9.03
N ASP A 92 17.94 24.39 9.53
CA ASP A 92 17.99 25.20 10.75
C ASP A 92 18.28 24.31 11.98
N GLU A 93 19.46 24.51 12.57
CA GLU A 93 19.90 23.77 13.75
C GLU A 93 19.11 24.15 15.01
N ASP A 94 18.42 25.29 15.04
CA ASP A 94 17.60 25.73 16.16
C ASP A 94 16.17 25.16 16.11
N ALA A 95 15.82 24.47 15.02
CA ALA A 95 14.52 23.82 14.85
C ALA A 95 14.59 22.30 15.10
N ALA A 96 13.45 21.73 15.49
CA ALA A 96 13.22 20.28 15.54
C ALA A 96 11.89 19.93 14.86
N MET A 97 11.71 18.66 14.54
CA MET A 97 10.49 18.17 13.89
C MET A 97 10.15 16.77 14.38
N THR A 98 8.85 16.45 14.44
CA THR A 98 8.36 15.08 14.52
C THR A 98 7.17 14.90 13.57
N GLY A 99 7.06 13.69 13.01
CA GLY A 99 6.02 13.30 12.05
C GLY A 99 6.50 12.13 11.21
N THR A 100 5.62 11.17 10.94
CA THR A 100 5.90 10.14 9.93
C THR A 100 5.86 10.78 8.53
N ILE A 101 6.35 10.07 7.53
CA ILE A 101 6.23 10.48 6.13
C ILE A 101 5.37 9.44 5.40
N ASN A 102 4.32 9.91 4.73
CA ASN A 102 3.42 9.05 3.95
C ASN A 102 3.85 9.02 2.46
N PRO A 103 3.40 8.03 1.67
CA PRO A 103 3.79 7.86 0.26
C PRO A 103 3.51 9.07 -0.65
N ASP A 104 2.54 9.91 -0.31
CA ASP A 104 2.14 11.10 -1.05
C ASP A 104 2.92 12.37 -0.66
N GLY A 105 3.76 12.28 0.37
CA GLY A 105 4.53 13.37 0.95
C GLY A 105 3.81 14.17 2.04
N THR A 106 2.68 13.68 2.54
CA THR A 106 2.02 14.23 3.73
C THR A 106 2.73 13.80 5.01
N ILE A 107 2.67 14.66 6.04
CA ILE A 107 3.26 14.40 7.36
C ILE A 107 2.22 13.71 8.23
N GLY A 108 2.49 12.46 8.60
CA GLY A 108 1.54 11.64 9.36
C GLY A 108 1.66 11.77 10.89
N PRO A 109 0.62 11.35 11.62
CA PRO A 109 0.50 11.58 13.05
C PRO A 109 1.44 10.71 13.88
N VAL A 110 1.82 11.22 15.05
CA VAL A 110 2.74 10.54 15.98
C VAL A 110 2.24 10.62 17.43
N GLY A 111 2.78 9.74 18.28
CA GLY A 111 2.56 9.78 19.73
C GLY A 111 3.56 10.65 20.48
N GLY A 112 3.22 10.99 21.73
CA GLY A 112 4.15 11.58 22.71
C GLY A 112 4.63 13.00 22.39
N ILE A 113 3.87 13.80 21.65
CA ILE A 113 4.27 15.15 21.23
C ILE A 113 4.65 16.07 22.41
N PRO A 114 3.91 16.11 23.54
CA PRO A 114 4.27 16.97 24.67
C PRO A 114 5.67 16.66 25.23
N HIS A 115 6.03 15.39 25.29
CA HIS A 115 7.35 14.94 25.76
C HIS A 115 8.45 15.32 24.76
N LYS A 116 8.18 15.21 23.46
CA LYS A 116 9.11 15.61 22.41
C LYS A 116 9.40 17.11 22.42
N ILE A 117 8.38 17.94 22.65
CA ILE A 117 8.54 19.39 22.80
C ILE A 117 9.38 19.71 24.05
N ALA A 118 9.13 19.03 25.17
CA ALA A 118 9.95 19.17 26.37
C ALA A 118 11.42 18.83 26.12
N GLY A 119 11.69 17.70 25.46
CA GLY A 119 13.04 17.31 25.06
C GLY A 119 13.71 18.33 24.13
N ALA A 120 12.96 18.88 23.17
CA ALA A 120 13.47 19.91 22.25
C ALA A 120 13.80 21.22 22.99
N ALA A 121 12.96 21.64 23.93
CA ALA A 121 13.21 22.80 24.78
C ALA A 121 14.47 22.61 25.65
N GLU A 122 14.63 21.43 26.26
CA GLU A 122 15.83 21.08 27.03
C GLU A 122 17.10 21.08 26.17
N ALA A 123 16.98 20.69 24.90
CA ALA A 123 18.05 20.75 23.91
C ALA A 123 18.28 22.16 23.33
N GLY A 124 17.55 23.18 23.81
CA GLY A 124 17.71 24.58 23.41
C GLY A 124 17.10 24.94 22.06
N LYS A 125 16.21 24.10 21.51
CA LYS A 125 15.50 24.38 20.25
C LYS A 125 14.50 25.51 20.44
N THR A 126 14.34 26.34 19.42
CA THR A 126 13.43 27.50 19.45
C THR A 126 12.13 27.25 18.69
N LEU A 127 12.12 26.27 17.77
CA LEU A 127 10.97 25.88 16.96
C LEU A 127 10.81 24.35 16.96
N VAL A 128 9.58 23.87 17.10
CA VAL A 128 9.23 22.46 16.93
C VAL A 128 8.08 22.33 15.94
N LEU A 129 8.33 21.63 14.84
CA LEU A 129 7.31 21.26 13.87
C LEU A 129 6.62 19.97 14.30
N VAL A 130 5.29 19.99 14.26
CA VAL A 130 4.43 18.84 14.61
C VAL A 130 3.44 18.55 13.48
N PRO A 131 2.90 17.33 13.36
CA PRO A 131 1.94 17.01 12.30
C PRO A 131 0.68 17.86 12.43
N ALA A 132 0.16 18.33 11.29
CA ALA A 132 -1.11 19.03 11.23
C ALA A 132 -2.25 18.17 11.83
N GLY A 133 -3.16 18.83 12.57
CA GLY A 133 -4.28 18.17 13.23
C GLY A 133 -3.97 17.68 14.64
N GLN A 134 -2.70 17.74 15.07
CA GLN A 134 -2.25 17.24 16.38
C GLN A 134 -1.95 18.33 17.41
N ARG A 135 -2.54 19.54 17.27
CA ARG A 135 -2.48 20.58 18.31
C ARG A 135 -2.88 20.08 19.71
N HIS A 136 -3.81 19.14 19.80
CA HIS A 136 -4.13 18.46 21.06
C HIS A 136 -3.54 17.05 21.02
N SER A 137 -2.67 16.72 21.97
CA SER A 137 -1.98 15.44 22.02
C SER A 137 -1.97 14.86 23.42
N MET A 138 -2.03 13.53 23.52
CA MET A 138 -1.99 12.82 24.80
C MET A 138 -0.65 13.04 25.49
N ASP A 139 -0.69 13.58 26.69
CA ASP A 139 0.44 13.59 27.61
C ASP A 139 0.43 12.31 28.45
N TYR A 140 1.29 11.36 28.10
CA TYR A 140 1.44 10.09 28.84
C TYR A 140 1.83 10.25 30.32
N GLY A 141 2.36 11.40 30.75
CA GLY A 141 2.69 11.65 32.15
C GLY A 141 1.45 11.94 33.00
N SER A 142 0.52 12.73 32.46
CA SER A 142 -0.74 13.10 33.13
C SER A 142 -1.92 12.20 32.76
N GLY A 143 -1.87 11.53 31.60
CA GLY A 143 -2.99 10.79 31.03
C GLY A 143 -4.06 11.70 30.41
N GLU A 144 -3.76 12.97 30.18
CA GLU A 144 -4.69 13.97 29.63
C GLU A 144 -4.24 14.48 28.26
N TYR A 145 -5.20 14.89 27.43
CA TYR A 145 -4.88 15.64 26.21
C TYR A 145 -4.55 17.08 26.56
N VAL A 146 -3.43 17.58 26.02
CA VAL A 146 -2.94 18.95 26.26
C VAL A 146 -2.77 19.70 24.94
N ASP A 147 -2.96 21.03 24.97
CA ASP A 147 -2.61 21.90 23.85
C ASP A 147 -1.08 22.02 23.76
N VAL A 148 -0.50 21.47 22.69
CA VAL A 148 0.95 21.43 22.54
C VAL A 148 1.56 22.81 22.24
N VAL A 149 0.77 23.77 21.75
CA VAL A 149 1.20 25.16 21.60
C VAL A 149 1.40 25.80 22.97
N GLU A 150 0.46 25.59 23.90
CA GLU A 150 0.60 26.07 25.29
C GLU A 150 1.74 25.36 26.03
N VAL A 151 2.02 24.10 25.72
CA VAL A 151 3.22 23.39 26.20
C VAL A 151 4.48 24.10 25.69
N GLY A 152 4.57 24.38 24.39
CA GLY A 152 5.69 25.09 23.78
C GLY A 152 5.90 26.48 24.39
N GLU A 153 4.85 27.30 24.49
CA GLU A 153 4.91 28.66 25.05
C GLU A 153 5.46 28.66 26.48
N ARG A 154 5.04 27.72 27.33
CA ARG A 154 5.53 27.59 28.70
C ARG A 154 7.01 27.20 28.76
N LEU A 155 7.49 26.46 27.76
CA LEU A 155 8.87 26.00 27.65
C LEU A 155 9.76 26.95 26.85
N GLY A 156 9.20 28.04 26.29
CA GLY A 156 9.94 29.01 25.48
C GLY A 156 10.24 28.53 24.05
N VAL A 157 9.41 27.62 23.51
CA VAL A 157 9.57 27.02 22.18
C VAL A 157 8.33 27.32 21.33
N GLU A 158 8.52 27.82 20.11
CA GLU A 158 7.42 27.93 19.14
C GLU A 158 7.03 26.54 18.65
N VAL A 159 5.73 26.24 18.62
CA VAL A 159 5.21 24.98 18.06
C VAL A 159 4.37 25.30 16.84
N ARG A 160 4.67 24.67 15.71
CA ARG A 160 4.00 24.91 14.43
C ARG A 160 3.54 23.61 13.79
N GLU A 161 2.28 23.56 13.38
CA GLU A 161 1.73 22.45 12.60
C GLU A 161 2.21 22.52 11.15
N VAL A 162 2.59 21.39 10.58
CA VAL A 162 2.93 21.22 9.15
C VAL A 162 2.21 20.00 8.57
N SER A 163 1.70 20.15 7.35
CA SER A 163 0.88 19.11 6.69
C SER A 163 1.65 18.30 5.64
N THR A 164 2.65 18.92 4.99
CA THR A 164 3.36 18.32 3.86
C THR A 164 4.86 18.51 3.96
N ILE A 165 5.60 17.67 3.25
CA ILE A 165 7.05 17.79 3.12
C ILE A 165 7.47 19.15 2.54
N TYR A 166 6.67 19.76 1.66
CA TYR A 166 6.94 21.09 1.11
C TYR A 166 6.91 22.19 2.18
N GLU A 167 5.94 22.14 3.10
CA GLU A 167 5.85 23.09 4.22
C GLU A 167 6.97 22.88 5.23
N ALA A 168 7.26 21.62 5.55
CA ALA A 168 8.35 21.24 6.45
C ALA A 168 9.70 21.69 5.88
N TYR A 169 9.97 21.40 4.61
CA TYR A 169 11.19 21.81 3.92
C TYR A 169 11.37 23.33 3.97
N ARG A 170 10.38 24.09 3.50
CA ARG A 170 10.43 25.56 3.52
C ARG A 170 10.69 26.11 4.91
N THR A 171 10.03 25.54 5.92
CA THR A 171 10.16 26.03 7.30
C THR A 171 11.53 25.71 7.88
N LEU A 172 12.10 24.54 7.57
CA LEU A 172 13.37 24.09 8.14
C LEU A 172 14.60 24.59 7.36
N THR A 173 14.48 24.92 6.07
CA THR A 173 15.64 25.36 5.26
C THR A 173 15.56 26.82 4.85
N GLY A 174 14.36 27.41 4.85
CA GLY A 174 14.10 28.73 4.26
C GLY A 174 14.03 28.74 2.72
N SER A 175 14.27 27.60 2.07
CA SER A 175 14.23 27.42 0.61
C SER A 175 12.91 26.78 0.17
N GLU A 176 12.43 27.09 -1.04
CA GLU A 176 11.29 26.37 -1.62
C GLU A 176 11.76 25.07 -2.28
N LEU A 177 11.10 23.96 -1.94
CA LEU A 177 11.32 22.70 -2.66
C LEU A 177 10.73 22.83 -4.08
N PRO A 178 11.46 22.41 -5.14
CA PRO A 178 10.93 22.42 -6.49
C PRO A 178 9.59 21.69 -6.57
N ARG A 179 8.57 22.39 -7.07
CA ARG A 179 7.20 21.88 -7.20
C ARG A 179 6.64 22.33 -8.54
N PRO A 180 6.45 21.41 -9.50
CA PRO A 180 5.82 21.75 -10.76
C PRO A 180 4.43 22.37 -10.54
N GLU A 181 4.10 23.41 -11.30
CA GLU A 181 2.74 23.96 -11.27
C GLU A 181 1.76 22.94 -11.88
N ALA A 182 0.78 22.51 -11.10
CA ALA A 182 -0.29 21.63 -11.55
C ALA A 182 -1.66 22.30 -11.42
N GLY A 183 -2.58 21.88 -12.30
CA GLY A 183 -3.98 22.28 -12.23
C GLY A 183 -4.65 21.79 -10.95
N ARG A 184 -5.77 22.44 -10.60
CA ARG A 184 -6.67 22.02 -9.50
C ARG A 184 -8.03 21.54 -10.02
N ALA A 185 -8.11 21.23 -11.31
CA ALA A 185 -9.33 20.70 -11.90
C ALA A 185 -9.56 19.30 -11.31
N THR A 186 -10.81 18.98 -10.96
CA THR A 186 -11.14 17.62 -10.53
C THR A 186 -10.77 16.65 -11.66
N PRO A 187 -9.91 15.64 -11.40
CA PRO A 187 -9.59 14.60 -12.37
C PRO A 187 -10.84 13.92 -12.91
N GLN A 188 -10.82 13.60 -14.20
CA GLN A 188 -11.91 12.93 -14.90
C GLN A 188 -11.35 11.95 -15.92
N LEU A 189 -12.02 10.81 -16.10
CA LEU A 189 -11.62 9.84 -17.12
C LEU A 189 -11.79 10.44 -18.52
N PRO A 190 -10.81 10.22 -19.43
CA PRO A 190 -11.02 10.46 -20.86
C PRO A 190 -12.21 9.63 -21.36
N SER A 191 -13.00 10.14 -22.32
CA SER A 191 -14.26 9.49 -22.74
C SER A 191 -14.08 8.02 -23.15
N ARG A 192 -12.99 7.69 -23.85
CA ARG A 192 -12.69 6.31 -24.23
C ARG A 192 -12.39 5.42 -23.02
N ALA A 193 -11.70 5.94 -22.01
CA ALA A 193 -11.44 5.21 -20.77
C ALA A 193 -12.74 5.02 -19.98
N PHE A 194 -13.53 6.09 -19.86
CA PHE A 194 -14.86 6.04 -19.23
C PHE A 194 -15.73 4.92 -19.81
N ASP A 195 -15.84 4.85 -21.14
CA ASP A 195 -16.65 3.84 -21.82
C ASP A 195 -16.13 2.41 -21.56
N ARG A 196 -14.81 2.22 -21.51
CA ARG A 196 -14.16 0.93 -21.24
C ARG A 196 -14.39 0.48 -19.80
N VAL A 197 -14.15 1.37 -18.83
CA VAL A 197 -14.39 1.08 -17.40
C VAL A 197 -15.87 0.76 -17.19
N GLN A 198 -16.77 1.50 -17.81
CA GLN A 198 -18.21 1.21 -17.74
C GLN A 198 -18.56 -0.16 -18.32
N ALA A 199 -17.95 -0.55 -19.44
CA ALA A 199 -18.17 -1.85 -20.04
C ALA A 199 -17.69 -2.98 -19.12
N LYS A 200 -16.50 -2.86 -18.54
CA LYS A 200 -15.94 -3.84 -17.59
C LYS A 200 -16.74 -3.93 -16.29
N ALA A 201 -17.19 -2.80 -15.75
CA ALA A 201 -18.08 -2.79 -14.59
C ALA A 201 -19.37 -3.59 -14.83
N ARG A 202 -19.96 -3.48 -16.04
CA ARG A 202 -21.15 -4.25 -16.41
C ARG A 202 -20.86 -5.74 -16.58
N GLU A 203 -19.70 -6.07 -17.13
CA GLU A 203 -19.24 -7.46 -17.29
C GLU A 203 -19.10 -8.14 -15.92
N TRP A 204 -18.38 -7.52 -14.99
CA TRP A 204 -18.22 -8.02 -13.63
C TRP A 204 -19.54 -8.09 -12.87
N TYR A 205 -20.41 -7.08 -12.99
CA TYR A 205 -21.72 -7.12 -12.36
C TYR A 205 -22.59 -8.26 -12.91
N SER A 206 -22.55 -8.51 -14.23
CA SER A 206 -23.23 -9.66 -14.83
C SER A 206 -22.70 -10.98 -14.28
N ARG A 207 -21.39 -11.08 -14.07
CA ARG A 207 -20.78 -12.28 -13.49
C ARG A 207 -21.21 -12.49 -12.05
N TYR A 208 -21.23 -11.45 -11.23
CA TYR A 208 -21.78 -11.52 -9.89
C TYR A 208 -23.22 -12.08 -9.91
N LEU A 209 -24.08 -11.62 -10.82
CA LEU A 209 -25.44 -12.15 -10.95
C LEU A 209 -25.46 -13.64 -11.29
N ASP A 210 -24.58 -14.08 -12.19
CA ASP A 210 -24.45 -15.48 -12.57
C ASP A 210 -23.97 -16.35 -11.38
N GLU A 211 -22.96 -15.90 -10.65
CA GLU A 211 -22.47 -16.55 -9.43
C GLU A 211 -23.55 -16.60 -8.35
N ARG A 212 -24.25 -15.49 -8.12
CA ARG A 212 -25.33 -15.39 -7.15
C ARG A 212 -26.50 -16.33 -7.46
N ASN A 213 -26.80 -16.52 -8.76
CA ASN A 213 -27.79 -17.48 -9.23
C ASN A 213 -27.34 -18.93 -8.99
N GLN A 214 -26.06 -19.23 -9.22
CA GLN A 214 -25.48 -20.54 -8.90
C GLN A 214 -25.56 -20.84 -7.40
N PHE A 215 -25.21 -19.85 -6.56
CA PHE A 215 -25.29 -20.00 -5.11
C PHE A 215 -26.72 -20.26 -4.62
N SER A 216 -27.71 -19.60 -5.23
CA SER A 216 -29.13 -19.81 -4.89
C SER A 216 -29.63 -21.23 -5.18
N ALA A 217 -28.92 -21.98 -6.03
CA ALA A 217 -29.22 -23.38 -6.33
C ALA A 217 -28.52 -24.39 -5.38
N ARG A 218 -27.69 -23.91 -4.43
CA ARG A 218 -27.00 -24.75 -3.43
C ARG A 218 -27.97 -25.29 -2.40
N LEU A 219 -27.51 -26.25 -1.58
CA LEU A 219 -28.33 -26.82 -0.51
C LEU A 219 -28.76 -25.75 0.51
N PRO A 220 -29.98 -25.81 1.06
CA PRO A 220 -30.46 -24.82 2.03
C PRO A 220 -29.55 -24.65 3.25
N GLU A 221 -28.90 -25.71 3.70
CA GLU A 221 -27.97 -25.69 4.83
C GLU A 221 -26.72 -24.86 4.52
N ILE A 222 -26.20 -24.94 3.29
CA ILE A 222 -25.05 -24.13 2.85
C ILE A 222 -25.48 -22.67 2.70
N GLN A 223 -26.67 -22.43 2.11
CA GLN A 223 -27.20 -21.08 2.00
C GLN A 223 -27.40 -20.42 3.37
N GLN A 224 -27.84 -21.19 4.36
CA GLN A 224 -28.01 -20.71 5.72
C GLN A 224 -26.67 -20.46 6.42
N ALA A 225 -25.67 -21.32 6.17
CA ALA A 225 -24.35 -21.22 6.79
C ALA A 225 -23.56 -19.99 6.33
N LEU A 226 -23.77 -19.54 5.09
CA LEU A 226 -23.06 -18.39 4.49
C LEU A 226 -23.98 -17.17 4.27
N ALA A 227 -25.08 -17.10 5.03
CA ALA A 227 -26.13 -16.11 4.77
C ALA A 227 -25.70 -14.67 5.07
N GLU A 228 -24.82 -14.49 6.05
CA GLU A 228 -24.32 -13.18 6.47
C GLU A 228 -23.31 -12.65 5.45
N GLU A 229 -22.35 -13.48 5.09
CA GLU A 229 -21.32 -13.19 4.09
C GLU A 229 -21.93 -12.90 2.71
N VAL A 230 -22.93 -13.68 2.30
CA VAL A 230 -23.64 -13.44 1.03
C VAL A 230 -24.45 -12.15 1.08
N ALA A 231 -24.98 -11.75 2.23
CA ALA A 231 -25.70 -10.48 2.36
C ALA A 231 -24.76 -9.28 2.20
N GLU A 232 -23.52 -9.36 2.68
CA GLU A 232 -22.50 -8.34 2.48
C GLU A 232 -22.11 -8.20 1.00
N VAL A 233 -21.92 -9.33 0.31
CA VAL A 233 -21.67 -9.35 -1.14
C VAL A 233 -22.85 -8.78 -1.92
N ASP A 234 -24.09 -9.11 -1.53
CA ASP A 234 -25.30 -8.58 -2.15
C ASP A 234 -25.39 -7.05 -1.98
N ASP A 235 -25.00 -6.50 -0.81
CA ASP A 235 -24.93 -5.05 -0.58
C ASP A 235 -23.86 -4.38 -1.46
N LEU A 236 -22.66 -4.97 -1.53
CA LEU A 236 -21.57 -4.47 -2.38
C LEU A 236 -21.98 -4.43 -3.86
N ALA A 237 -22.64 -5.48 -4.34
CA ALA A 237 -23.18 -5.53 -5.69
C ALA A 237 -24.29 -4.49 -5.92
N ALA A 238 -25.16 -4.25 -4.93
CA ALA A 238 -26.18 -3.21 -5.02
C ALA A 238 -25.56 -1.80 -5.10
N ARG A 239 -24.48 -1.55 -4.35
CA ARG A 239 -23.67 -0.32 -4.46
C ARG A 239 -23.05 -0.19 -5.86
N ALA A 240 -22.59 -1.29 -6.47
CA ALA A 240 -22.06 -1.30 -7.84
C ALA A 240 -23.13 -0.92 -8.90
N ASP A 241 -24.32 -1.53 -8.83
CA ASP A 241 -25.44 -1.21 -9.75
C ASP A 241 -25.89 0.25 -9.59
N SER A 242 -26.02 0.72 -8.34
CA SER A 242 -26.31 2.13 -8.05
C SER A 242 -25.28 3.08 -8.68
N ALA A 243 -24.00 2.76 -8.59
CA ALA A 243 -22.93 3.54 -9.23
C ALA A 243 -23.02 3.52 -10.77
N LEU A 244 -23.34 2.38 -11.38
CA LEU A 244 -23.60 2.29 -12.83
C LEU A 244 -24.74 3.20 -13.27
N GLN A 245 -25.85 3.21 -12.51
CA GLN A 245 -27.03 4.02 -12.81
C GLN A 245 -26.77 5.52 -12.67
N GLN A 246 -25.87 5.90 -11.75
CA GLN A 246 -25.45 7.29 -11.54
C GLN A 246 -24.35 7.75 -12.52
N GLY A 247 -23.84 6.86 -13.38
CA GLY A 247 -22.78 7.19 -14.32
C GLY A 247 -21.40 7.34 -13.67
N MET A 248 -21.14 6.59 -12.59
CA MET A 248 -19.86 6.52 -11.89
C MET A 248 -19.15 5.19 -12.20
N PRO A 249 -18.56 5.02 -13.40
CA PRO A 249 -18.05 3.71 -13.82
C PRO A 249 -16.84 3.22 -13.02
N ALA A 250 -15.94 4.10 -12.56
CA ALA A 250 -14.79 3.70 -11.73
C ALA A 250 -15.25 3.07 -10.40
N VAL A 251 -16.14 3.79 -9.71
CA VAL A 251 -16.82 3.39 -8.47
C VAL A 251 -17.60 2.07 -8.67
N ALA A 252 -18.29 1.93 -9.79
CA ALA A 252 -19.01 0.71 -10.13
C ALA A 252 -18.06 -0.47 -10.44
N TYR A 253 -16.97 -0.22 -11.15
CA TYR A 253 -16.00 -1.23 -11.55
C TYR A 253 -15.39 -1.91 -10.33
N GLY A 254 -14.86 -1.13 -9.38
CA GLY A 254 -14.27 -1.63 -8.13
C GLY A 254 -15.22 -2.58 -7.38
N ARG A 255 -16.42 -2.09 -7.08
CA ARG A 255 -17.44 -2.84 -6.34
C ARG A 255 -17.93 -4.07 -7.09
N ALA A 256 -18.09 -3.97 -8.42
CA ALA A 256 -18.61 -5.07 -9.23
C ALA A 256 -17.65 -6.26 -9.28
N TRP A 257 -16.34 -6.01 -9.48
CA TRP A 257 -15.37 -7.11 -9.52
C TRP A 257 -15.20 -7.73 -8.14
N GLN A 258 -15.19 -6.92 -7.06
CA GLN A 258 -15.10 -7.43 -5.68
C GLN A 258 -16.30 -8.32 -5.35
N ALA A 259 -17.53 -7.87 -5.64
CA ALA A 259 -18.73 -8.67 -5.40
C ALA A 259 -18.72 -9.98 -6.20
N ALA A 260 -18.29 -9.95 -7.45
CA ALA A 260 -18.18 -11.15 -8.27
C ALA A 260 -17.13 -12.12 -7.74
N ALA A 261 -15.95 -11.61 -7.34
CA ALA A 261 -14.87 -12.41 -6.78
C ALA A 261 -15.29 -13.08 -5.47
N MET A 262 -15.88 -12.32 -4.53
CA MET A 262 -16.37 -12.84 -3.25
C MET A 262 -17.48 -13.88 -3.43
N MET A 263 -18.45 -13.63 -4.31
CA MET A 263 -19.52 -14.61 -4.58
C MET A 263 -18.98 -15.90 -5.23
N GLY A 264 -17.95 -15.77 -6.09
CA GLY A 264 -17.23 -16.91 -6.67
C GLY A 264 -16.48 -17.73 -5.61
N ILE A 265 -15.82 -17.06 -4.65
CA ILE A 265 -15.17 -17.70 -3.50
C ILE A 265 -16.16 -18.55 -2.71
N TYR A 266 -17.33 -18.00 -2.37
CA TYR A 266 -18.35 -18.74 -1.60
C TYR A 266 -18.96 -19.90 -2.39
N ASN A 267 -19.11 -19.78 -3.71
CA ASN A 267 -19.49 -20.91 -4.55
C ASN A 267 -18.45 -22.03 -4.52
N LEU A 268 -17.18 -21.68 -4.63
CA LEU A 268 -16.10 -22.66 -4.58
C LEU A 268 -15.99 -23.31 -3.20
N ALA A 269 -16.14 -22.54 -2.12
CA ALA A 269 -16.18 -23.09 -0.76
C ALA A 269 -17.34 -24.09 -0.60
N ALA A 270 -18.53 -23.74 -1.11
CA ALA A 270 -19.69 -24.65 -1.12
C ALA A 270 -19.42 -25.94 -1.91
N ASP A 271 -18.73 -25.85 -3.06
CA ASP A 271 -18.30 -27.01 -3.84
C ASP A 271 -17.32 -27.89 -3.08
N ILE A 272 -16.33 -27.31 -2.41
CA ILE A 272 -15.35 -28.04 -1.59
C ILE A 272 -16.00 -28.77 -0.44
N ILE A 273 -16.88 -28.10 0.31
CA ILE A 273 -17.64 -28.73 1.41
C ILE A 273 -18.48 -29.89 0.86
N THR A 274 -19.18 -29.69 -0.25
CA THR A 274 -20.02 -30.74 -0.86
C THR A 274 -19.19 -31.93 -1.33
N GLN A 275 -18.06 -31.70 -2.01
CA GLN A 275 -17.15 -32.74 -2.47
C GLN A 275 -16.58 -33.54 -1.30
N TYR A 276 -16.08 -32.85 -0.28
CA TYR A 276 -15.47 -33.50 0.87
C TYR A 276 -16.45 -34.43 1.58
N LEU A 277 -17.68 -33.97 1.82
CA LEU A 277 -18.72 -34.75 2.48
C LEU A 277 -19.25 -35.92 1.63
N THR A 278 -19.11 -35.87 0.30
CA THR A 278 -19.69 -36.88 -0.60
C THR A 278 -18.68 -37.93 -1.09
N VAL A 279 -17.46 -37.51 -1.42
CA VAL A 279 -16.42 -38.36 -2.04
C VAL A 279 -15.10 -38.37 -1.26
N GLY A 280 -14.98 -37.57 -0.20
CA GLY A 280 -13.84 -37.56 0.70
C GLY A 280 -12.66 -36.71 0.22
N LEU A 281 -11.62 -36.67 1.05
CA LEU A 281 -10.46 -35.79 0.92
C LEU A 281 -9.73 -35.91 -0.42
N ASP A 282 -9.33 -37.12 -0.83
CA ASP A 282 -8.47 -37.32 -2.01
C ASP A 282 -9.12 -36.79 -3.29
N SER A 283 -10.42 -37.04 -3.46
CA SER A 283 -11.19 -36.52 -4.60
C SER A 283 -11.40 -35.01 -4.51
N THR A 284 -11.54 -34.46 -3.30
CA THR A 284 -11.67 -33.02 -3.08
C THR A 284 -10.37 -32.29 -3.44
N ILE A 285 -9.21 -32.80 -3.02
CA ILE A 285 -7.90 -32.26 -3.43
C ILE A 285 -7.71 -32.37 -4.94
N SER A 286 -8.08 -33.50 -5.54
CA SER A 286 -8.00 -33.65 -7.01
C SER A 286 -8.91 -32.66 -7.74
N TYR A 287 -10.11 -32.40 -7.21
CA TYR A 287 -11.01 -31.39 -7.75
C TYR A 287 -10.41 -29.99 -7.62
N LEU A 288 -9.93 -29.64 -6.43
CA LEU A 288 -9.30 -28.35 -6.15
C LEU A 288 -8.11 -28.10 -7.09
N ASN A 289 -7.22 -29.07 -7.27
CA ASN A 289 -6.09 -28.97 -8.20
C ASN A 289 -6.54 -28.83 -9.67
N SER A 290 -7.67 -29.45 -10.05
CA SER A 290 -8.23 -29.30 -11.40
C SER A 290 -8.91 -27.95 -11.63
N THR A 291 -9.46 -27.35 -10.58
CA THR A 291 -10.03 -25.99 -10.60
C THR A 291 -8.91 -24.94 -10.48
N ALA A 292 -7.80 -25.29 -9.86
CA ALA A 292 -6.59 -24.48 -9.68
C ALA A 292 -5.69 -24.43 -10.94
N VAL A 293 -6.21 -24.72 -12.14
CA VAL A 293 -5.51 -24.47 -13.43
C VAL A 293 -5.29 -22.96 -13.69
N ALA A 294 -5.23 -22.14 -12.63
CA ALA A 294 -4.79 -20.76 -12.65
C ALA A 294 -3.37 -20.62 -13.21
N GLN A 295 -2.49 -21.61 -13.02
CA GLN A 295 -1.12 -21.53 -13.58
C GLN A 295 -1.13 -21.41 -15.11
N GLY A 296 -1.99 -22.17 -15.81
CA GLY A 296 -2.09 -22.06 -17.27
C GLY A 296 -2.69 -20.72 -17.72
N GLU A 297 -3.57 -20.13 -16.92
CA GLU A 297 -4.15 -18.80 -17.17
C GLU A 297 -3.12 -17.68 -16.95
N VAL A 298 -2.29 -17.82 -15.90
CA VAL A 298 -1.13 -16.97 -15.62
C VAL A 298 -0.11 -17.05 -16.77
N ASP A 299 0.30 -18.25 -17.16
CA ASP A 299 1.27 -18.45 -18.25
C ASP A 299 0.76 -17.82 -19.55
N ALA A 300 -0.52 -18.01 -19.88
CA ALA A 300 -1.14 -17.38 -21.05
C ALA A 300 -1.25 -15.86 -20.94
N MET A 301 -1.36 -15.32 -19.72
CA MET A 301 -1.35 -13.86 -19.50
C MET A 301 0.06 -13.29 -19.68
N LEU A 302 1.08 -13.96 -19.14
CA LEU A 302 2.48 -13.59 -19.35
C LEU A 302 2.85 -13.60 -20.85
N ASP A 303 2.52 -14.68 -21.56
CA ASP A 303 2.71 -14.78 -23.01
C ASP A 303 2.02 -13.63 -23.74
N MET A 304 0.83 -13.20 -23.30
CA MET A 304 0.16 -12.03 -23.88
C MET A 304 0.96 -10.76 -23.61
N LEU A 305 1.31 -10.48 -22.35
CA LEU A 305 2.02 -9.26 -21.94
C LEU A 305 3.36 -9.11 -22.65
N GLU A 306 4.10 -10.20 -22.89
CA GLU A 306 5.37 -10.19 -23.63
C GLU A 306 5.21 -9.78 -25.09
N THR A 307 4.03 -9.98 -25.68
CA THR A 307 3.77 -9.60 -27.08
C THR A 307 3.30 -8.15 -27.24
N ILE A 308 3.01 -7.46 -26.13
CA ILE A 308 2.55 -6.07 -26.16
C ILE A 308 3.74 -5.14 -26.39
N GLU A 309 3.70 -4.36 -27.46
CA GLU A 309 4.63 -3.24 -27.69
C GLU A 309 4.01 -1.93 -27.18
N PRO A 310 4.41 -1.44 -25.98
CA PRO A 310 3.94 -0.17 -25.45
C PRO A 310 4.39 1.01 -26.31
N LYS A 311 3.49 1.96 -26.54
CA LYS A 311 3.75 3.15 -27.37
C LYS A 311 3.88 4.43 -26.59
N THR A 312 3.45 4.42 -25.33
CA THR A 312 3.49 5.60 -24.46
C THR A 312 3.88 5.23 -23.03
N VAL A 313 4.22 6.23 -22.22
CA VAL A 313 4.36 6.05 -20.76
C VAL A 313 3.04 5.54 -20.16
N GLY A 314 1.89 6.02 -20.63
CA GLY A 314 0.58 5.52 -20.20
C GLY A 314 0.36 4.04 -20.50
N ASP A 315 0.79 3.55 -21.68
CA ASP A 315 0.78 2.12 -22.00
C ASP A 315 1.66 1.32 -21.03
N TYR A 316 2.84 1.85 -20.66
CA TYR A 316 3.71 1.25 -19.65
C TYR A 316 3.02 1.14 -18.29
N MET A 317 2.31 2.18 -17.85
CA MET A 317 1.58 2.15 -16.57
C MET A 317 0.49 1.06 -16.55
N ALA A 318 -0.23 0.86 -17.66
CA ALA A 318 -1.21 -0.21 -17.77
C ALA A 318 -0.56 -1.61 -17.72
N ILE A 319 0.60 -1.76 -18.34
CA ILE A 319 1.38 -3.00 -18.31
C ILE A 319 1.95 -3.27 -16.91
N PHE A 320 2.40 -2.24 -16.18
CA PHE A 320 2.85 -2.40 -14.79
C PHE A 320 1.75 -2.93 -13.89
N GLU A 321 0.55 -2.36 -13.98
CA GLU A 321 -0.60 -2.84 -13.21
C GLU A 321 -0.89 -4.31 -13.52
N ALA A 322 -0.90 -4.67 -14.82
CA ALA A 322 -1.16 -6.03 -15.25
C ALA A 322 -0.09 -7.02 -14.77
N TYR A 323 1.19 -6.65 -14.76
CA TYR A 323 2.23 -7.49 -14.19
C TYR A 323 2.11 -7.62 -12.67
N GLY A 324 1.75 -6.54 -11.96
CA GLY A 324 1.51 -6.60 -10.52
C GLY A 324 0.39 -7.58 -10.14
N ASP A 325 -0.69 -7.58 -10.92
CA ASP A 325 -1.78 -8.56 -10.78
C ASP A 325 -1.33 -9.99 -11.10
N VAL A 326 -0.46 -10.18 -12.09
CA VAL A 326 0.11 -11.50 -12.42
C VAL A 326 1.04 -12.00 -11.32
N ASP A 327 1.88 -11.15 -10.74
CA ASP A 327 2.74 -11.49 -9.60
C ASP A 327 1.89 -11.91 -8.39
N MET A 328 0.80 -11.18 -8.13
CA MET A 328 -0.16 -11.52 -7.09
C MET A 328 -0.81 -12.89 -7.37
N ALA A 329 -1.25 -13.15 -8.61
CA ALA A 329 -1.84 -14.43 -8.99
C ALA A 329 -0.89 -15.60 -8.72
N GLN A 330 0.37 -15.45 -9.09
CA GLN A 330 1.41 -16.46 -8.87
C GLN A 330 1.66 -16.71 -7.38
N GLY A 331 1.80 -15.64 -6.60
CA GLY A 331 1.94 -15.72 -5.16
C GLY A 331 0.81 -16.48 -4.48
N LEU A 332 -0.43 -16.17 -4.86
CA LEU A 332 -1.62 -16.82 -4.32
C LEU A 332 -1.66 -18.32 -4.69
N ILE A 333 -1.22 -18.70 -5.90
CA ILE A 333 -1.07 -20.11 -6.28
C ILE A 333 -0.05 -20.81 -5.38
N VAL A 334 1.11 -20.19 -5.12
CA VAL A 334 2.13 -20.73 -4.20
C VAL A 334 1.56 -20.92 -2.80
N ILE A 335 0.91 -19.89 -2.24
CA ILE A 335 0.29 -19.95 -0.91
C ILE A 335 -0.78 -21.05 -0.84
N GLY A 336 -1.64 -21.17 -1.86
CA GLY A 336 -2.66 -22.21 -1.94
C GLY A 336 -2.07 -23.62 -1.97
N ASN A 337 -1.01 -23.84 -2.75
CA ASN A 337 -0.31 -25.12 -2.81
C ASN A 337 0.38 -25.46 -1.49
N ASP A 338 1.05 -24.48 -0.85
CA ASP A 338 1.71 -24.67 0.43
C ASP A 338 0.72 -24.98 1.56
N THR A 339 -0.48 -24.38 1.50
CA THR A 339 -1.58 -24.70 2.42
C THR A 339 -1.97 -26.18 2.33
N ILE A 340 -2.18 -26.69 1.10
CA ILE A 340 -2.52 -28.12 0.88
C ILE A 340 -1.36 -29.03 1.28
N ASN A 341 -0.13 -28.70 0.89
CA ASN A 341 1.05 -29.51 1.19
C ASN A 341 1.28 -29.60 2.71
N SER A 342 1.11 -28.48 3.43
CA SER A 342 1.22 -28.44 4.90
C SER A 342 0.15 -29.27 5.58
N LEU A 343 -1.10 -29.18 5.11
CA LEU A 343 -2.21 -30.02 5.57
C LEU A 343 -1.89 -31.51 5.39
N LEU A 344 -1.41 -31.91 4.22
CA LEU A 344 -1.11 -33.31 3.91
C LEU A 344 0.08 -33.86 4.71
N ALA A 345 1.07 -33.01 5.01
CA ALA A 345 2.27 -33.41 5.75
C ALA A 345 1.98 -33.81 7.20
N ASP A 346 0.97 -33.22 7.83
CA ASP A 346 0.61 -33.48 9.23
C ASP A 346 -0.89 -33.74 9.43
N ILE A 347 -1.57 -34.32 8.44
CA ILE A 347 -3.03 -34.45 8.45
C ILE A 347 -3.61 -35.12 9.69
N GLY A 348 -2.84 -36.01 10.33
CA GLY A 348 -3.25 -36.70 11.55
C GLY A 348 -3.40 -35.81 12.78
N SER A 349 -2.90 -34.56 12.74
CA SER A 349 -3.08 -33.57 13.80
C SER A 349 -4.33 -32.70 13.64
N TYR A 350 -5.00 -32.77 12.49
CA TYR A 350 -6.19 -31.97 12.17
C TYR A 350 -7.48 -32.76 12.45
N THR A 351 -8.47 -32.06 12.98
CA THR A 351 -9.86 -32.50 13.03
C THR A 351 -10.50 -32.41 11.63
N GLU A 352 -11.65 -33.07 11.45
CA GLU A 352 -12.39 -33.01 10.17
C GLU A 352 -12.81 -31.57 9.81
N GLU A 353 -13.16 -30.77 10.81
CA GLU A 353 -13.50 -29.36 10.65
C GLU A 353 -12.28 -28.53 10.23
N GLU A 354 -11.13 -28.73 10.89
CA GLU A 354 -9.89 -28.03 10.52
C GLU A 354 -9.39 -28.42 9.13
N ILE A 355 -9.56 -29.68 8.71
CA ILE A 355 -9.26 -30.12 7.33
C ILE A 355 -10.11 -29.33 6.33
N LEU A 356 -11.42 -29.21 6.57
CA LEU A 356 -12.31 -28.43 5.70
C LEU A 356 -11.89 -26.96 5.63
N VAL A 357 -11.53 -26.35 6.77
CA VAL A 357 -11.05 -24.95 6.83
C VAL A 357 -9.81 -24.76 5.95
N GLU A 358 -8.81 -25.64 6.05
CA GLU A 358 -7.60 -25.55 5.24
C GLU A 358 -7.87 -25.76 3.73
N LEU A 359 -8.79 -26.66 3.37
CA LEU A 359 -9.20 -26.83 1.98
C LEU A 359 -9.94 -25.60 1.44
N THR A 360 -10.81 -24.98 2.23
CA THR A 360 -11.49 -23.74 1.82
C THR A 360 -10.54 -22.54 1.74
N LYS A 361 -9.51 -22.48 2.60
CA LYS A 361 -8.42 -21.48 2.49
C LYS A 361 -7.64 -21.64 1.19
N ALA A 362 -7.24 -22.86 0.84
CA ALA A 362 -6.57 -23.12 -0.43
C ALA A 362 -7.44 -22.73 -1.64
N ALA A 363 -8.74 -23.05 -1.58
CA ALA A 363 -9.72 -22.64 -2.59
C ALA A 363 -9.85 -21.12 -2.74
N LEU A 364 -9.91 -20.39 -1.62
CA LEU A 364 -9.89 -18.92 -1.60
C LEU A 364 -8.69 -18.38 -2.39
N TYR A 365 -7.47 -18.85 -2.08
CA TYR A 365 -6.27 -18.35 -2.76
C TYR A 365 -6.28 -18.64 -4.27
N PHE A 366 -6.72 -19.81 -4.71
CA PHE A 366 -6.83 -20.10 -6.15
C PHE A 366 -7.91 -19.27 -6.84
N SER A 367 -9.02 -18.98 -6.17
CA SER A 367 -10.08 -18.11 -6.71
C SER A 367 -9.61 -16.66 -6.86
N LEU A 368 -8.87 -16.16 -5.86
CA LEU A 368 -8.24 -14.84 -5.93
C LEU A 368 -7.17 -14.79 -7.03
N ALA A 369 -6.39 -15.86 -7.22
CA ALA A 369 -5.39 -15.93 -8.29
C ALA A 369 -6.02 -15.81 -9.69
N ARG A 370 -7.13 -16.51 -9.94
CA ARG A 370 -7.88 -16.35 -11.20
C ARG A 370 -8.39 -14.92 -11.36
N THR A 371 -8.97 -14.35 -10.31
CA THR A 371 -9.49 -12.97 -10.33
C THR A 371 -8.37 -11.99 -10.70
N ALA A 372 -7.18 -12.14 -10.12
CA ALA A 372 -6.02 -11.31 -10.43
C ALA A 372 -5.61 -11.40 -11.91
N VAL A 373 -5.59 -12.59 -12.52
CA VAL A 373 -5.33 -12.75 -13.97
C VAL A 373 -6.34 -11.98 -14.82
N GLU A 374 -7.59 -11.90 -14.38
CA GLU A 374 -8.63 -11.16 -15.09
C GLU A 374 -8.53 -9.65 -14.90
N LEU A 375 -8.19 -9.19 -13.69
CA LEU A 375 -7.85 -7.78 -13.44
C LEU A 375 -6.64 -7.34 -14.27
N ALA A 376 -5.64 -8.22 -14.45
CA ALA A 376 -4.51 -7.95 -15.33
C ALA A 376 -4.94 -7.69 -16.78
N ARG A 377 -5.94 -8.44 -17.28
CA ARG A 377 -6.50 -8.22 -18.63
C ARG A 377 -7.27 -6.90 -18.69
N ASP A 378 -8.04 -6.59 -17.65
CA ASP A 378 -8.78 -5.34 -17.56
C ASP A 378 -7.86 -4.12 -17.52
N ALA A 379 -6.74 -4.18 -16.79
CA ALA A 379 -5.74 -3.12 -16.74
C ALA A 379 -5.23 -2.77 -18.15
N ILE A 380 -4.95 -3.78 -18.99
CA ILE A 380 -4.56 -3.60 -20.39
C ILE A 380 -5.72 -3.01 -21.22
N ASP A 381 -6.92 -3.58 -21.11
CA ASP A 381 -8.09 -3.14 -21.88
C ASP A 381 -8.48 -1.69 -21.59
N ILE A 382 -8.42 -1.30 -20.30
CA ILE A 382 -8.78 0.00 -19.79
C ILE A 382 -7.67 1.01 -20.05
N GLY A 383 -6.45 0.70 -19.62
CA GLY A 383 -5.35 1.66 -19.47
C GLY A 383 -4.52 1.94 -20.73
N MET A 384 -4.55 1.08 -21.74
CA MET A 384 -3.74 1.27 -22.95
C MET A 384 -4.35 2.23 -23.99
N GLY A 385 -3.48 2.89 -24.75
CA GLY A 385 -3.80 3.72 -25.91
C GLY A 385 -4.07 5.18 -25.56
N PHE A 386 -3.49 5.67 -24.46
CA PHE A 386 -3.58 7.05 -24.01
C PHE A 386 -2.19 7.70 -23.98
N GLY A 387 -2.18 9.03 -23.96
CA GLY A 387 -0.96 9.80 -23.95
C GLY A 387 -0.22 9.84 -25.28
N SER A 388 0.96 10.45 -25.26
CA SER A 388 1.80 10.67 -26.44
C SER A 388 3.30 10.62 -26.14
N THR A 389 3.68 10.68 -24.86
CA THR A 389 5.06 10.63 -24.41
C THR A 389 5.59 9.22 -24.67
N PRO A 390 6.73 9.06 -25.37
CA PRO A 390 7.28 7.74 -25.69
C PRO A 390 7.55 6.88 -24.45
N PRO A 391 7.64 5.55 -24.61
CA PRO A 391 8.13 4.63 -23.59
C PRO A 391 9.33 5.17 -22.79
N PRO A 392 9.34 4.99 -21.46
CA PRO A 392 10.51 5.31 -20.65
C PRO A 392 11.66 4.36 -20.96
N ASP A 393 12.88 4.78 -20.60
CA ASP A 393 14.05 3.91 -20.64
C ASP A 393 13.86 2.73 -19.65
N PRO A 394 14.01 1.47 -20.09
CA PRO A 394 13.93 0.31 -19.20
C PRO A 394 14.86 0.39 -17.98
N GLU A 395 16.04 1.02 -18.10
CA GLU A 395 16.97 1.18 -16.97
C GLU A 395 16.37 2.09 -15.89
N ILE A 396 15.67 3.15 -16.28
CA ILE A 396 14.98 4.07 -15.36
C ILE A 396 13.83 3.34 -14.64
N VAL A 397 13.08 2.51 -15.36
CA VAL A 397 12.01 1.68 -14.79
C VAL A 397 12.56 0.70 -13.77
N ALA A 398 13.66 0.01 -14.10
CA ALA A 398 14.30 -0.96 -13.21
C ALA A 398 14.83 -0.29 -11.93
N ALA A 399 15.43 0.91 -12.03
CA ALA A 399 15.92 1.66 -10.89
C ALA A 399 14.77 2.09 -9.95
N LEU A 400 13.67 2.59 -10.51
CA LEU A 400 12.50 3.00 -9.74
C LEU A 400 11.82 1.79 -9.06
N SER A 401 11.67 0.68 -9.80
CA SER A 401 11.15 -0.59 -9.28
C SER A 401 11.94 -1.07 -8.07
N ASN A 402 13.27 -1.12 -8.19
CA ASN A 402 14.15 -1.52 -7.09
C ASN A 402 14.05 -0.60 -5.88
N THR A 403 13.84 0.70 -6.11
CA THR A 403 13.68 1.69 -5.04
C THR A 403 12.39 1.45 -4.26
N LEU A 404 11.25 1.34 -4.97
CA LEU A 404 9.94 1.08 -4.37
C LEU A 404 9.92 -0.26 -3.62
N ARG A 405 10.48 -1.32 -4.22
CA ARG A 405 10.56 -2.64 -3.62
C ARG A 405 11.29 -2.60 -2.27
N ARG A 406 12.46 -1.96 -2.21
CA ARG A 406 13.25 -1.88 -0.96
C ARG A 406 12.56 -1.05 0.12
N ALA A 407 11.81 -0.02 -0.27
CA ALA A 407 10.98 0.72 0.68
C ALA A 407 9.83 -0.14 1.22
N SER A 408 9.20 -0.94 0.36
CA SER A 408 8.20 -1.93 0.78
C SER A 408 8.79 -2.97 1.74
N ASP A 409 9.92 -3.59 1.38
CA ASP A 409 10.60 -4.58 2.23
C ASP A 409 10.88 -4.02 3.63
N ALA A 410 11.32 -2.75 3.71
CA ALA A 410 11.58 -2.09 4.97
C ALA A 410 10.30 -1.82 5.78
N ASN A 411 9.22 -1.40 5.14
CA ASN A 411 7.91 -1.22 5.79
C ASN A 411 7.37 -2.56 6.32
N ILE A 412 7.52 -3.65 5.57
CA ILE A 412 7.09 -4.99 6.01
C ILE A 412 7.96 -5.53 7.13
N ALA A 413 9.27 -5.33 7.08
CA ALA A 413 10.16 -5.70 8.19
C ALA A 413 9.73 -5.00 9.49
N TYR A 414 9.44 -3.69 9.41
CA TYR A 414 8.84 -2.95 10.51
C TYR A 414 7.50 -3.57 10.95
N PHE A 415 6.54 -3.76 10.03
CA PHE A 415 5.23 -4.31 10.36
C PHE A 415 5.35 -5.66 11.10
N GLU A 416 6.20 -6.55 10.61
CA GLU A 416 6.42 -7.86 11.20
C GLU A 416 7.09 -7.79 12.58
N SER A 417 8.20 -7.05 12.71
CA SER A 417 8.98 -7.04 13.96
C SER A 417 8.37 -6.22 15.09
N VAL A 418 7.43 -5.33 14.76
CA VAL A 418 6.78 -4.48 15.77
C VAL A 418 5.32 -4.80 15.95
N ILE A 419 4.53 -4.87 14.87
CA ILE A 419 3.10 -5.12 14.98
C ILE A 419 2.87 -6.61 15.19
N VAL A 420 3.28 -7.46 14.24
CA VAL A 420 2.98 -8.89 14.28
C VAL A 420 3.61 -9.55 15.52
N ASP A 421 4.84 -9.18 15.88
CA ASP A 421 5.50 -9.70 17.09
C ASP A 421 4.80 -9.31 18.40
N GLN A 422 4.16 -8.13 18.48
CA GLN A 422 3.34 -7.77 19.63
C GLN A 422 2.10 -8.66 19.75
N TYR A 423 1.44 -8.95 18.63
CA TYR A 423 0.33 -9.89 18.59
C TYR A 423 0.78 -11.31 18.91
N ALA A 424 1.93 -11.76 18.40
CA ALA A 424 2.50 -13.07 18.73
C ALA A 424 2.70 -13.22 20.24
N GLN A 425 3.24 -12.19 20.91
CA GLN A 425 3.41 -12.15 22.36
C GLN A 425 2.05 -12.15 23.09
N ALA A 426 1.09 -11.34 22.64
CA ALA A 426 -0.24 -11.25 23.24
C ALA A 426 -1.03 -12.57 23.14
N TRP A 427 -0.93 -13.25 22.00
CA TRP A 427 -1.55 -14.56 21.74
C TRP A 427 -0.77 -15.73 22.35
N GLY A 428 0.47 -15.51 22.80
CA GLY A 428 1.33 -16.56 23.34
C GLY A 428 1.76 -17.60 22.31
N ILE A 429 1.93 -17.19 21.05
CA ILE A 429 2.33 -18.07 19.93
C ILE A 429 3.68 -17.63 19.35
N HIS A 430 4.29 -18.51 18.54
CA HIS A 430 5.52 -18.19 17.82
C HIS A 430 5.27 -17.10 16.75
N PRO A 431 6.19 -16.15 16.51
CA PRO A 431 6.07 -15.12 15.47
C PRO A 431 5.63 -15.64 14.11
N ASP A 432 6.22 -16.75 13.62
CA ASP A 432 5.84 -17.33 12.33
C ASP A 432 4.37 -17.76 12.27
N ARG A 433 3.79 -18.20 13.39
CA ARG A 433 2.35 -18.51 13.46
C ARG A 433 1.50 -17.25 13.44
N ALA A 434 1.98 -16.17 14.07
CA ALA A 434 1.30 -14.88 13.99
C ALA A 434 1.34 -14.34 12.55
N LYS A 435 2.46 -14.41 11.85
CA LYS A 435 2.57 -14.03 10.43
C LYS A 435 1.57 -14.83 9.57
N ALA A 436 1.51 -16.14 9.75
CA ALA A 436 0.53 -16.98 9.05
C ALA A 436 -0.93 -16.60 9.37
N ALA A 437 -1.23 -16.19 10.60
CA ALA A 437 -2.55 -15.69 10.97
C ALA A 437 -2.84 -14.34 10.30
N PHE A 438 -1.90 -13.39 10.31
CA PHE A 438 -2.05 -12.11 9.62
C PHE A 438 -2.26 -12.26 8.12
N MET A 439 -1.62 -13.24 7.46
CA MET A 439 -1.90 -13.54 6.05
C MET A 439 -3.34 -13.99 5.78
N TYR A 440 -4.09 -14.37 6.82
CA TYR A 440 -5.48 -14.82 6.69
C TYR A 440 -6.49 -13.70 6.93
N PHE A 441 -6.31 -12.87 7.96
CA PHE A 441 -7.29 -11.82 8.31
C PHE A 441 -6.88 -10.40 7.89
N GLU A 442 -5.62 -10.17 7.50
CA GLU A 442 -5.14 -8.86 7.04
C GLU A 442 -4.83 -8.91 5.54
N THR A 443 -5.80 -8.53 4.71
CA THR A 443 -5.74 -8.63 3.25
C THR A 443 -4.55 -7.88 2.65
N ALA A 444 -4.22 -6.68 3.14
CA ALA A 444 -3.09 -5.91 2.62
C ALA A 444 -1.76 -6.65 2.87
N TYR A 445 -1.60 -7.27 4.05
CA TYR A 445 -0.42 -8.09 4.36
C TYR A 445 -0.38 -9.36 3.50
N GLN A 446 -1.52 -10.05 3.35
CA GLN A 446 -1.63 -11.21 2.46
C GLN A 446 -1.18 -10.88 1.04
N TRP A 447 -1.66 -9.77 0.48
CA TRP A 447 -1.34 -9.35 -0.88
C TRP A 447 0.14 -9.02 -1.04
N VAL A 448 0.74 -8.33 -0.06
CA VAL A 448 2.18 -8.07 -0.08
C VAL A 448 2.98 -9.37 -0.08
N LYS A 449 2.64 -10.32 0.80
CA LYS A 449 3.31 -11.64 0.83
C LYS A 449 3.11 -12.42 -0.46
N ALA A 450 1.91 -12.38 -1.05
CA ALA A 450 1.66 -13.01 -2.35
C ALA A 450 2.58 -12.43 -3.43
N VAL A 451 2.63 -11.11 -3.59
CA VAL A 451 3.52 -10.48 -4.59
C VAL A 451 4.99 -10.85 -4.34
N GLU A 452 5.46 -10.84 -3.09
CA GLU A 452 6.84 -11.27 -2.75
C GLU A 452 7.13 -12.72 -3.19
N TYR A 453 6.20 -13.66 -2.92
CA TYR A 453 6.33 -15.05 -3.37
C TYR A 453 6.26 -15.18 -4.89
N GLY A 454 5.40 -14.41 -5.55
CA GLY A 454 5.27 -14.38 -7.01
C GLY A 454 6.57 -13.91 -7.68
N ILE A 455 7.13 -12.79 -7.22
CA ILE A 455 8.41 -12.27 -7.72
C ILE A 455 9.54 -13.30 -7.54
N GLN A 456 9.61 -13.95 -6.37
CA GLN A 456 10.61 -14.98 -6.11
C GLN A 456 10.45 -16.19 -7.06
N MET A 457 9.22 -16.64 -7.30
CA MET A 457 8.96 -17.75 -8.22
C MET A 457 9.34 -17.38 -9.68
N MET A 458 9.05 -16.16 -10.12
CA MET A 458 9.41 -15.69 -11.46
C MET A 458 10.91 -15.59 -11.65
N ALA A 459 11.65 -15.11 -10.64
CA ALA A 459 13.11 -15.07 -10.68
C ALA A 459 13.74 -16.45 -10.89
N ASP A 460 13.08 -17.51 -10.39
CA ASP A 460 13.55 -18.89 -10.52
C ASP A 460 13.14 -19.57 -11.84
N THR A 461 12.09 -19.08 -12.51
CA THR A 461 11.44 -19.78 -13.64
C THR A 461 11.54 -19.05 -14.98
N GLN A 462 11.75 -17.72 -14.98
CA GLN A 462 11.76 -16.90 -16.19
C GLN A 462 13.16 -16.39 -16.58
N PRO A 463 13.40 -16.11 -17.87
CA PRO A 463 14.59 -15.39 -18.32
C PRO A 463 14.76 -14.05 -17.60
N ALA A 464 16.01 -13.71 -17.21
CA ALA A 464 16.34 -12.48 -16.48
C ALA A 464 15.89 -11.19 -17.19
N GLU A 465 15.76 -11.22 -18.52
CA GLU A 465 15.31 -10.11 -19.36
C GLU A 465 13.81 -9.77 -19.16
N ILE A 466 12.97 -10.75 -18.80
CA ILE A 466 11.55 -10.57 -18.45
C ILE A 466 11.41 -10.00 -17.03
N VAL A 467 12.32 -10.38 -16.12
CA VAL A 467 12.33 -9.95 -14.72
C VAL A 467 12.73 -8.48 -14.55
N ALA A 468 13.58 -7.93 -15.43
CA ALA A 468 14.26 -6.67 -15.17
C ALA A 468 13.44 -5.37 -15.42
N GLY A 469 12.24 -5.44 -16.01
CA GLY A 469 11.52 -4.26 -16.51
C GLY A 469 10.12 -4.07 -15.91
N PRO A 470 9.05 -4.11 -16.73
CA PRO A 470 7.67 -3.90 -16.26
C PRO A 470 7.19 -4.87 -15.18
N LEU A 471 7.74 -6.09 -15.15
CA LEU A 471 7.32 -7.14 -14.23
C LEU A 471 7.58 -6.77 -12.76
N THR A 472 8.85 -6.52 -12.41
CA THR A 472 9.20 -6.17 -11.02
C THR A 472 8.60 -4.85 -10.56
N MET A 473 8.33 -3.92 -11.49
CA MET A 473 7.77 -2.61 -11.18
C MET A 473 6.32 -2.68 -10.68
N GLY A 474 5.49 -3.53 -11.32
CA GLY A 474 4.09 -3.71 -10.94
C GLY A 474 3.92 -4.16 -9.49
N GLY A 475 4.61 -5.25 -9.13
CA GLY A 475 4.63 -5.75 -7.76
C GLY A 475 5.19 -4.73 -6.77
N ALA A 476 6.35 -4.13 -7.05
CA ALA A 476 7.01 -3.18 -6.15
C ALA A 476 6.16 -1.92 -5.84
N PHE A 477 5.44 -1.42 -6.84
CA PHE A 477 4.53 -0.29 -6.67
C PHE A 477 3.38 -0.63 -5.71
N ASN A 478 2.71 -1.77 -5.96
CA ASN A 478 1.57 -2.22 -5.18
C ASN A 478 1.97 -2.53 -3.73
N THR A 479 3.11 -3.19 -3.51
CA THR A 479 3.54 -3.53 -2.15
C THR A 479 3.97 -2.32 -1.34
N TYR A 480 4.59 -1.30 -1.97
CA TYR A 480 4.96 -0.06 -1.29
C TYR A 480 3.75 0.69 -0.72
N ARG A 481 2.65 0.81 -1.47
CA ARG A 481 1.43 1.47 -0.97
C ARG A 481 0.74 0.66 0.14
N MET A 482 0.61 -0.66 -0.03
CA MET A 482 -0.08 -1.54 0.92
C MET A 482 0.70 -1.61 2.24
N SER A 483 2.03 -1.70 2.17
CA SER A 483 2.87 -1.71 3.35
C SER A 483 2.81 -0.39 4.13
N ALA A 484 2.66 0.75 3.44
CA ALA A 484 2.40 2.03 4.09
C ALA A 484 0.99 2.09 4.73
N GLY A 485 -0.02 1.51 4.08
CA GLY A 485 -1.37 1.33 4.62
C GLY A 485 -1.39 0.53 5.92
N LEU A 486 -0.67 -0.59 5.97
CA LEU A 486 -0.49 -1.40 7.18
C LEU A 486 0.11 -0.59 8.35
N VAL A 487 1.14 0.21 8.09
CA VAL A 487 1.72 1.10 9.10
C VAL A 487 0.70 2.16 9.54
N ALA A 488 -0.08 2.72 8.62
CA ALA A 488 -1.10 3.70 8.95
C ALA A 488 -2.21 3.10 9.84
N LYS A 489 -2.73 1.93 9.47
CA LYS A 489 -3.77 1.18 10.19
C LYS A 489 -3.30 0.81 11.60
N TYR A 490 -2.17 0.12 11.73
CA TYR A 490 -1.79 -0.49 13.01
C TYR A 490 -0.95 0.41 13.93
N TYR A 491 -0.36 1.50 13.44
CA TYR A 491 0.47 2.39 14.25
C TYR A 491 0.01 3.84 14.24
N SER A 492 -0.20 4.43 13.07
CA SER A 492 -0.35 5.89 12.97
C SER A 492 -1.71 6.37 13.47
N LEU A 493 -2.80 5.67 13.14
CA LEU A 493 -4.17 6.15 13.35
C LEU A 493 -4.86 5.62 14.62
N ASP A 494 -4.20 4.71 15.36
CA ASP A 494 -4.76 4.09 16.58
C ASP A 494 -6.12 3.43 16.28
N THR A 495 -6.15 2.60 15.22
CA THR A 495 -7.38 1.94 14.76
C THR A 495 -7.83 0.90 15.77
N GLN A 496 -9.15 0.77 15.92
CA GLN A 496 -9.78 -0.29 16.72
C GLN A 496 -10.33 -1.31 15.75
N LEU A 497 -9.96 -2.56 15.97
CA LEU A 497 -10.34 -3.69 15.12
C LEU A 497 -11.31 -4.60 15.88
N ASP A 498 -12.21 -5.26 15.14
CA ASP A 498 -12.98 -6.38 15.67
C ASP A 498 -12.17 -7.69 15.67
N GLU A 499 -12.84 -8.82 15.94
CA GLU A 499 -12.19 -10.14 16.01
C GLU A 499 -11.71 -10.63 14.62
N ASP A 500 -12.28 -10.09 13.54
CA ASP A 500 -11.98 -10.45 12.16
C ASP A 500 -10.96 -9.50 11.51
N GLY A 501 -10.54 -8.44 12.22
CA GLY A 501 -9.54 -7.48 11.76
C GLY A 501 -10.11 -6.28 10.99
N ASN A 502 -11.45 -6.13 10.97
CA ASN A 502 -12.13 -5.03 10.30
C ASN A 502 -12.07 -3.77 11.15
N VAL A 503 -12.04 -2.60 10.50
CA VAL A 503 -11.89 -1.32 11.21
C VAL A 503 -13.24 -0.83 11.72
N ILE A 504 -13.44 -0.89 13.04
CA ILE A 504 -14.70 -0.45 13.68
C ILE A 504 -14.64 0.98 14.20
N ALA A 505 -13.45 1.52 14.49
CA ALA A 505 -13.27 2.91 14.92
C ALA A 505 -11.84 3.40 14.70
N ILE A 506 -11.66 4.73 14.68
CA ILE A 506 -10.37 5.40 14.51
C ILE A 506 -10.07 6.20 15.78
N GLY A 507 -8.98 5.87 16.49
CA GLY A 507 -8.58 6.58 17.70
C GLY A 507 -8.16 8.03 17.45
N LYS A 508 -7.63 8.34 16.25
CA LYS A 508 -7.20 9.68 15.83
C LYS A 508 -8.04 10.26 14.69
N GLU A 509 -9.35 10.36 14.88
CA GLU A 509 -10.31 10.82 13.85
C GLU A 509 -9.91 12.14 13.16
N ARG A 510 -9.45 13.14 13.93
CA ARG A 510 -9.01 14.42 13.36
C ARG A 510 -7.79 14.26 12.45
N ALA A 511 -6.84 13.42 12.84
CA ALA A 511 -5.66 13.16 12.01
C ALA A 511 -6.06 12.45 10.71
N LEU A 512 -6.97 11.47 10.77
CA LEU A 512 -7.51 10.82 9.58
C LEU A 512 -8.24 11.82 8.67
N ALA A 513 -9.09 12.68 9.22
CA ALA A 513 -9.81 13.69 8.44
C ALA A 513 -8.87 14.63 7.69
N ASP A 514 -7.80 15.07 8.35
CA ASP A 514 -6.76 15.91 7.77
C ASP A 514 -5.95 15.13 6.71
N MET A 515 -5.53 13.89 7.00
CA MET A 515 -4.85 13.02 6.04
C MET A 515 -5.69 12.79 4.77
N LEU A 516 -6.99 12.51 4.89
CA LEU A 516 -7.90 12.35 3.76
C LEU A 516 -8.04 13.64 2.94
N GLN A 517 -8.07 14.80 3.60
CA GLN A 517 -8.08 16.07 2.89
C GLN A 517 -6.79 16.27 2.09
N PHE A 518 -5.63 16.05 2.71
CA PHE A 518 -4.35 16.27 2.03
C PHE A 518 -4.08 15.24 0.94
N ALA A 519 -4.46 13.99 1.13
CA ALA A 519 -4.33 12.94 0.13
C ALA A 519 -5.22 13.23 -1.10
N ASP A 520 -6.44 13.74 -0.90
CA ASP A 520 -7.32 14.22 -1.98
C ASP A 520 -6.69 15.37 -2.77
N GLU A 521 -6.22 16.41 -2.07
CA GLU A 521 -5.55 17.56 -2.69
C GLU A 521 -4.28 17.13 -3.47
N ARG A 522 -3.52 16.19 -2.92
CA ARG A 522 -2.28 15.69 -3.51
C ARG A 522 -2.51 14.80 -4.72
N ALA A 523 -3.53 13.93 -4.69
CA ALA A 523 -3.95 13.13 -5.83
C ALA A 523 -4.39 14.03 -7.00
N VAL A 524 -5.23 15.06 -6.73
CA VAL A 524 -5.64 16.04 -7.74
C VAL A 524 -4.45 16.72 -8.41
N GLU A 525 -3.49 17.17 -7.61
CA GLU A 525 -2.31 17.86 -8.11
C GLU A 525 -1.46 16.94 -9.01
N LEU A 526 -1.12 15.76 -8.53
CA LEU A 526 -0.25 14.82 -9.24
C LEU A 526 -0.90 14.27 -10.50
N ILE A 527 -2.22 14.02 -10.48
CA ILE A 527 -2.95 13.64 -11.69
C ILE A 527 -2.91 14.77 -12.72
N ASN A 528 -3.16 16.02 -12.31
CA ASN A 528 -3.12 17.15 -13.23
C ASN A 528 -1.73 17.49 -13.75
N LEU A 529 -0.67 17.16 -13.00
CA LEU A 529 0.72 17.33 -13.44
C LEU A 529 1.02 16.55 -14.74
N ASN A 530 0.32 15.46 -14.96
CA ASN A 530 0.44 14.64 -16.17
C ASN A 530 -0.23 15.27 -17.41
N GLY A 531 -0.97 16.38 -17.27
CA GLY A 531 -1.56 17.12 -18.39
C GLY A 531 -2.30 16.20 -19.37
N ASP A 532 -1.95 16.30 -20.66
CA ASP A 532 -2.58 15.51 -21.73
C ASP A 532 -2.29 14.00 -21.68
N GLU A 533 -1.35 13.53 -20.85
CA GLU A 533 -1.08 12.09 -20.70
C GLU A 533 -2.19 11.37 -19.91
N VAL A 534 -2.94 12.10 -19.06
CA VAL A 534 -4.00 11.64 -18.16
C VAL A 534 -3.81 10.21 -17.60
N PRO A 535 -3.32 10.04 -16.36
CA PRO A 535 -3.06 8.72 -15.77
C PRO A 535 -4.39 7.99 -15.49
N VAL A 536 -4.85 7.20 -16.46
CA VAL A 536 -6.19 6.58 -16.43
C VAL A 536 -6.42 5.77 -15.17
N MET A 537 -5.47 4.91 -14.78
CA MET A 537 -5.60 4.07 -13.58
C MET A 537 -5.64 4.92 -12.31
N ALA A 538 -4.80 5.95 -12.18
CA ALA A 538 -4.82 6.87 -11.04
C ALA A 538 -6.17 7.59 -10.89
N VAL A 539 -6.82 7.95 -12.01
CA VAL A 539 -8.14 8.58 -11.99
C VAL A 539 -9.22 7.61 -11.48
N ILE A 540 -9.13 6.31 -11.80
CA ILE A 540 -10.08 5.30 -11.31
C ILE A 540 -10.02 5.22 -9.79
N TYR A 541 -8.82 5.06 -9.23
CA TYR A 541 -8.60 5.00 -7.78
C TYR A 541 -9.02 6.30 -7.08
N TYR A 542 -8.69 7.46 -7.65
CA TYR A 542 -9.13 8.75 -7.14
C TYR A 542 -10.66 8.91 -7.11
N GLU A 543 -11.37 8.49 -8.16
CA GLU A 543 -12.82 8.57 -8.20
C GLU A 543 -13.48 7.68 -7.13
N ASP A 544 -12.92 6.50 -6.88
CA ASP A 544 -13.44 5.59 -5.86
C ASP A 544 -13.17 6.10 -4.44
N ALA A 545 -11.94 6.58 -4.17
CA ALA A 545 -11.54 7.17 -2.90
C ALA A 545 -12.51 8.27 -2.43
N ARG A 546 -13.00 9.10 -3.36
CA ARG A 546 -13.95 10.19 -3.05
C ARG A 546 -15.31 9.71 -2.56
N ILE A 547 -15.74 8.52 -2.98
CA ILE A 547 -16.98 7.91 -2.51
C ILE A 547 -16.74 7.21 -1.18
N LEU A 548 -15.66 6.43 -1.09
CA LEU A 548 -15.25 5.73 0.13
C LEU A 548 -15.06 6.70 1.32
N ARG A 549 -14.48 7.88 1.09
CA ARG A 549 -14.27 8.91 2.12
C ARG A 549 -15.55 9.32 2.87
N GLN A 550 -16.73 9.12 2.27
CA GLN A 550 -18.03 9.48 2.86
C GLN A 550 -18.64 8.35 3.70
N GLY A 551 -18.02 7.17 3.72
CA GLY A 551 -18.49 5.98 4.41
C GLY A 551 -18.08 5.90 5.88
N GLY A 552 -18.05 4.66 6.40
CA GLY A 552 -17.66 4.36 7.78
C GLY A 552 -16.15 4.42 8.01
N PRO A 553 -15.69 4.10 9.23
CA PRO A 553 -14.26 4.04 9.57
C PRO A 553 -13.41 3.21 8.60
N GLU A 554 -13.90 2.05 8.21
CA GLU A 554 -13.25 1.17 7.23
C GLU A 554 -13.21 1.79 5.82
N ASP A 555 -14.36 2.25 5.29
CA ASP A 555 -14.37 2.94 3.98
C ASP A 555 -13.42 4.17 4.00
N GLN A 556 -13.27 4.86 5.13
CA GLN A 556 -12.36 6.00 5.25
C GLN A 556 -10.87 5.59 5.26
N MET A 557 -10.54 4.41 5.78
CA MET A 557 -9.21 3.85 5.67
C MET A 557 -8.92 3.45 4.22
N ASP A 558 -9.85 2.75 3.58
CA ASP A 558 -9.74 2.36 2.17
C ASP A 558 -9.59 3.60 1.28
N ALA A 559 -10.37 4.65 1.54
CA ALA A 559 -10.26 5.92 0.82
C ALA A 559 -8.85 6.53 0.91
N LEU A 560 -8.23 6.48 2.09
CA LEU A 560 -6.88 7.00 2.28
C LEU A 560 -5.86 6.20 1.46
N GLU A 561 -5.95 4.87 1.48
CA GLU A 561 -5.10 4.01 0.67
C GLU A 561 -5.32 4.27 -0.83
N GLU A 562 -6.56 4.42 -1.28
CA GLU A 562 -6.88 4.69 -2.68
C GLU A 562 -6.41 6.06 -3.16
N TYR A 563 -6.46 7.08 -2.30
CA TYR A 563 -5.84 8.37 -2.61
C TYR A 563 -4.31 8.24 -2.73
N TRP A 564 -3.66 7.46 -1.87
CA TRP A 564 -2.22 7.21 -1.98
C TRP A 564 -1.89 6.44 -3.25
N THR A 565 -2.65 5.41 -3.62
CA THR A 565 -2.52 4.69 -4.89
C THR A 565 -2.59 5.67 -6.06
N ALA A 566 -3.64 6.49 -6.11
CA ALA A 566 -3.82 7.48 -7.17
C ALA A 566 -2.66 8.48 -7.25
N ALA A 567 -2.26 9.04 -6.10
CA ALA A 567 -1.17 10.00 -6.00
C ALA A 567 0.17 9.39 -6.47
N THR A 568 0.54 8.21 -5.96
CA THR A 568 1.80 7.57 -6.30
C THR A 568 1.81 7.12 -7.76
N MET A 569 0.72 6.57 -8.30
CA MET A 569 0.63 6.21 -9.73
C MET A 569 0.87 7.43 -10.62
N ALA A 570 0.21 8.55 -10.29
CA ALA A 570 0.35 9.79 -11.05
C ALA A 570 1.76 10.38 -10.92
N LEU A 571 2.40 10.28 -9.74
CA LEU A 571 3.78 10.70 -9.52
C LEU A 571 4.76 9.85 -10.35
N VAL A 572 4.61 8.52 -10.33
CA VAL A 572 5.43 7.60 -11.12
C VAL A 572 5.28 7.88 -12.61
N GLN A 573 4.05 8.07 -13.11
CA GLN A 573 3.83 8.42 -14.51
C GLN A 573 4.50 9.77 -14.87
N ALA A 574 4.39 10.78 -14.00
CA ALA A 574 5.03 12.07 -14.21
C ALA A 574 6.58 11.97 -14.20
N TYR A 575 7.13 11.14 -13.31
CA TYR A 575 8.56 10.82 -13.24
C TYR A 575 9.04 10.21 -14.55
N LEU A 576 8.37 9.14 -15.02
CA LEU A 576 8.72 8.43 -16.24
C LEU A 576 8.51 9.27 -17.50
N ALA A 577 7.58 10.22 -17.46
CA ALA A 577 7.38 11.20 -18.53
C ALA A 577 8.39 12.36 -18.49
N GLY A 578 9.33 12.40 -17.53
CA GLY A 578 10.34 13.45 -17.41
C GLY A 578 9.77 14.82 -17.02
N ARG A 579 8.64 14.84 -16.31
CA ARG A 579 7.94 16.05 -15.86
C ARG A 579 8.37 16.54 -14.47
N LEU A 580 9.14 15.73 -13.76
CA LEU A 580 9.71 16.07 -12.45
C LEU A 580 11.16 16.56 -12.62
N GLY A 581 11.60 17.47 -11.75
CA GLY A 581 12.99 17.94 -11.73
C GLY A 581 13.37 19.04 -12.73
N GLN A 582 12.41 19.71 -13.39
CA GLN A 582 12.65 20.87 -14.26
C GLN A 582 12.52 22.21 -13.54
#